data_AF-A0A9E4GZ95-F1
#
_entry.id   AF-A0A9E4GZ95-F1
#
_cell.length_a   1.000
_cell.length_b   1.000
_cell.length_c   1.000
_cell.angle_alpha   90.00
_cell.angle_beta   90.00
_cell.angle_gamma   90.00
#
_symmetry.space_group_name_H-M   'P 1'
#
loop_
_entity.id
_entity.type
_entity.pdbx_description
1 polymer ?
#
loop_
_entity_poly.entity_id
_entity_poly.type
_entity_poly.pdbx_seq_one_letter_code
_entity_poly.pdbx_strand_id
1 'polypeptide(L)'
;MKNRIKELRRGQSLTLQRLADRIGTTPQQIHRLERGDRRLTTEWMERVALGLGVHPTELIADEADLAMRSGVGSSAASSDPGMRVRESSVHGDIDLPVFGTARGGSEVLLLNDGEVVERVTRPSLLAGATQAYAVYMTGDSMEPRYQTLELLYVNPARPVTSGSYVVVQKANGEALVRRFTRRDDRFVVLEQLNPRAEIQIPPEEVTAIHRIVGSVEHA
;
A
#
# COMPACT_ATOMS: atom_id res chain seq x y z
N MET A 1 -18.29 9.09 14.87
CA MET A 1 -18.56 9.99 13.73
C MET A 1 -19.79 9.47 12.99
N LYS A 2 -20.86 10.26 12.91
CA LYS A 2 -22.03 9.91 12.09
C LYS A 2 -21.72 10.30 10.65
N ASN A 3 -21.92 9.40 9.70
CA ASN A 3 -21.70 9.67 8.27
C ASN A 3 -23.03 9.77 7.53
N ARG A 4 -23.08 10.59 6.48
CA ARG A 4 -24.32 10.89 5.72
C ARG A 4 -24.50 10.06 4.46
N ILE A 5 -23.71 9.01 4.31
CA ILE A 5 -23.70 8.11 3.14
C ILE A 5 -25.10 7.55 2.87
N LYS A 6 -25.80 7.11 3.93
CA LYS A 6 -27.14 6.52 3.82
C LYS A 6 -28.19 7.53 3.34
N GLU A 7 -28.10 8.77 3.82
CA GLU A 7 -29.02 9.86 3.44
C GLU A 7 -28.82 10.23 1.97
N LEU A 8 -27.57 10.49 1.57
CA LEU A 8 -27.21 10.91 0.21
C LEU A 8 -27.53 9.81 -0.82
N ARG A 9 -27.28 8.54 -0.48
CA ARG A 9 -27.65 7.41 -1.32
C ARG A 9 -29.17 7.29 -1.50
N ARG A 10 -29.96 7.46 -0.43
CA ARG A 10 -31.43 7.39 -0.49
C ARG A 10 -32.03 8.58 -1.23
N GLY A 11 -31.45 9.78 -1.10
CA GLY A 11 -31.86 10.97 -1.85
C GLY A 11 -31.74 10.79 -3.37
N GLN A 12 -30.82 9.95 -3.83
CA GLN A 12 -30.66 9.59 -5.24
C GLN A 12 -31.38 8.29 -5.66
N SER A 13 -32.24 7.73 -4.79
CA SER A 13 -32.91 6.44 -5.01
C SER A 13 -31.96 5.28 -5.36
N LEU A 14 -30.72 5.32 -4.85
CA LEU A 14 -29.72 4.29 -5.09
C LEU A 14 -29.84 3.15 -4.06
N THR A 15 -29.79 1.91 -4.53
CA THR A 15 -29.67 0.74 -3.65
C THR A 15 -28.22 0.57 -3.19
N LEU A 16 -28.00 -0.15 -2.08
CA LEU A 16 -26.64 -0.48 -1.61
C LEU A 16 -25.82 -1.20 -2.68
N GLN A 17 -26.46 -2.11 -3.43
CA GLN A 17 -25.86 -2.81 -4.55
C GLN A 17 -25.40 -1.85 -5.65
N ARG A 18 -26.28 -0.95 -6.11
CA ARG A 18 -25.92 -0.01 -7.18
C ARG A 18 -24.79 0.94 -6.79
N LEU A 19 -24.74 1.38 -5.53
CA LEU A 19 -23.62 2.21 -5.07
C LEU A 19 -22.32 1.39 -5.00
N ALA A 20 -22.41 0.12 -4.61
CA ALA A 20 -21.26 -0.78 -4.54
C ALA A 20 -20.68 -1.07 -5.92
N ASP A 21 -21.55 -1.34 -6.90
CA ASP A 21 -21.17 -1.58 -8.29
C ASP A 21 -20.48 -0.34 -8.89
N ARG A 22 -20.97 0.87 -8.60
CA ARG A 22 -20.41 2.14 -9.11
C ARG A 22 -18.99 2.42 -8.62
N ILE A 23 -18.65 1.98 -7.43
CA ILE A 23 -17.35 2.28 -6.79
C ILE A 23 -16.45 1.04 -6.69
N GLY A 24 -16.84 -0.05 -7.37
CA GLY A 24 -16.07 -1.30 -7.43
C GLY A 24 -15.88 -1.96 -6.07
N THR A 25 -16.96 -2.15 -5.32
CA THR A 25 -16.95 -2.77 -3.98
C THR A 25 -18.16 -3.69 -3.75
N THR A 26 -18.34 -4.19 -2.53
CA THR A 26 -19.47 -5.02 -2.12
C THR A 26 -20.50 -4.23 -1.29
N PRO A 27 -21.81 -4.59 -1.36
CA PRO A 27 -22.86 -3.94 -0.58
C PRO A 27 -22.63 -4.05 0.94
N GLN A 28 -21.97 -5.13 1.39
CA GLN A 28 -21.66 -5.31 2.81
C GLN A 28 -20.60 -4.31 3.31
N GLN A 29 -19.68 -3.87 2.45
CA GLN A 29 -18.70 -2.84 2.81
C GLN A 29 -19.36 -1.47 2.93
N ILE A 30 -20.30 -1.13 2.03
CA ILE A 30 -21.09 0.10 2.12
C ILE A 30 -22.01 0.10 3.34
N HIS A 31 -22.69 -1.01 3.62
CA HIS A 31 -23.57 -1.12 4.79
C HIS A 31 -22.81 -0.95 6.12
N ARG A 32 -21.59 -1.50 6.22
CA ARG A 32 -20.71 -1.33 7.39
C ARG A 32 -20.24 0.11 7.56
N LEU A 33 -19.97 0.80 6.44
CA LEU A 33 -19.68 2.23 6.47
C LEU A 33 -20.92 2.99 6.95
N GLU A 34 -22.10 2.80 6.36
CA GLU A 34 -23.35 3.48 6.75
C GLU A 34 -23.77 3.30 8.22
N ARG A 35 -23.34 2.22 8.88
CA ARG A 35 -23.63 1.96 10.29
C ARG A 35 -22.57 2.52 11.25
N GLY A 36 -21.42 2.96 10.73
CA GLY A 36 -20.28 3.39 11.51
C GLY A 36 -19.45 2.25 12.10
N ASP A 37 -19.76 0.99 11.74
CA ASP A 37 -19.00 -0.21 12.13
C ASP A 37 -17.58 -0.20 11.52
N ARG A 38 -17.39 0.56 10.44
CA ARG A 38 -16.11 0.83 9.79
C ARG A 38 -15.88 2.34 9.74
N ARG A 39 -14.67 2.77 10.10
CA ARG A 39 -14.26 4.18 10.00
C ARG A 39 -14.28 4.63 8.54
N LEU A 40 -14.93 5.76 8.27
CA LEU A 40 -14.92 6.41 6.96
C LEU A 40 -13.55 7.04 6.73
N THR A 41 -12.64 6.28 6.11
CA THR A 41 -11.31 6.78 5.72
C THR A 41 -11.44 7.76 4.55
N THR A 42 -10.43 8.60 4.34
CA THR A 42 -10.37 9.54 3.20
C THR A 42 -10.54 8.83 1.86
N GLU A 43 -9.90 7.67 1.67
CA GLU A 43 -10.06 6.83 0.48
C GLU A 43 -11.51 6.37 0.29
N TRP A 44 -12.17 5.88 1.34
CA TRP A 44 -13.57 5.47 1.27
C TRP A 44 -14.51 6.64 1.02
N MET A 45 -14.19 7.81 1.58
CA MET A 45 -14.93 9.03 1.40
C MET A 45 -14.85 9.52 -0.05
N GLU A 46 -13.67 9.58 -0.64
CA GLU A 46 -13.47 9.94 -2.05
C GLU A 46 -14.17 8.95 -2.99
N ARG A 47 -14.07 7.65 -2.72
CA ARG A 47 -14.74 6.62 -3.53
C ARG A 47 -16.25 6.72 -3.45
N VAL A 48 -16.80 6.84 -2.24
CA VAL A 48 -18.25 6.98 -2.04
C VAL A 48 -18.75 8.32 -2.60
N ALA A 49 -17.98 9.39 -2.47
CA ALA A 49 -18.26 10.71 -3.03
C ALA A 49 -18.33 10.65 -4.55
N LEU A 50 -17.37 9.99 -5.19
CA LEU A 50 -17.36 9.75 -6.63
C LEU A 50 -18.58 8.93 -7.08
N GLY A 51 -18.92 7.86 -6.34
CA GLY A 51 -20.08 7.01 -6.66
C GLY A 51 -21.44 7.70 -6.51
N LEU A 52 -21.51 8.68 -5.61
CA LEU A 52 -22.67 9.54 -5.36
C LEU A 52 -22.63 10.84 -6.17
N GLY A 53 -21.51 11.19 -6.82
CA GLY A 53 -21.33 12.45 -7.53
C GLY A 53 -21.41 13.69 -6.63
N VAL A 54 -21.03 13.57 -5.36
CA VAL A 54 -21.03 14.66 -4.36
C VAL A 54 -19.61 14.99 -3.92
N HIS A 55 -19.41 16.13 -3.24
CA HIS A 55 -18.09 16.45 -2.70
C HIS A 55 -17.80 15.64 -1.42
N PRO A 56 -16.55 15.15 -1.18
CA PRO A 56 -16.21 14.35 0.00
C PRO A 56 -16.59 14.97 1.35
N THR A 57 -16.56 16.30 1.46
CA THR A 57 -16.97 17.02 2.68
C THR A 57 -18.46 16.87 3.01
N GLU A 58 -19.32 16.65 2.00
CA GLU A 58 -20.75 16.44 2.18
C GLU A 58 -21.08 15.12 2.89
N LEU A 59 -20.16 14.15 2.87
CA LEU A 59 -20.32 12.83 3.49
C LEU A 59 -20.07 12.83 5.01
N ILE A 60 -19.29 13.80 5.49
CA ILE A 60 -18.85 13.87 6.90
C ILE A 60 -19.72 14.83 7.70
N ALA A 61 -20.12 15.96 7.10
CA ALA A 61 -20.81 17.10 7.73
C ALA A 61 -20.72 17.14 9.28
N ASP A 62 -19.65 17.77 9.78
CA ASP A 62 -19.67 18.38 11.11
C ASP A 62 -20.68 19.54 11.12
N GLU A 63 -21.33 19.77 12.26
CA GLU A 63 -22.21 20.91 12.54
C GLU A 63 -21.57 22.29 12.28
N ALA A 64 -20.27 22.34 11.96
CA ALA A 64 -19.51 23.55 11.64
C ALA A 64 -19.91 24.22 10.31
N ASP A 65 -20.51 23.49 9.37
CA ASP A 65 -20.80 24.00 8.01
C ASP A 65 -22.11 24.83 7.93
N LEU A 66 -22.90 24.86 9.01
CA LEU A 66 -24.08 25.73 9.10
C LEU A 66 -23.70 27.20 9.41
N ALA A 67 -22.46 27.47 9.84
CA ALA A 67 -21.99 28.81 10.19
C ALA A 67 -21.38 29.60 9.01
N MET A 68 -20.88 28.93 7.96
CA MET A 68 -20.21 29.59 6.83
C MET A 68 -21.11 29.90 5.62
N ARG A 69 -22.38 29.50 5.65
CA ARG A 69 -23.34 29.77 4.55
C ARG A 69 -24.01 31.16 4.61
N SER A 70 -23.62 32.02 5.55
CA SER A 70 -24.07 33.42 5.61
C SER A 70 -22.93 34.37 5.24
N GLY A 71 -22.64 34.50 3.94
CA GLY A 71 -21.60 35.41 3.44
C GLY A 71 -21.55 35.48 1.93
N VAL A 72 -22.40 36.34 1.37
CA VAL A 72 -22.64 36.59 -0.06
C VAL A 72 -21.41 37.16 -0.78
N GLY A 73 -21.22 36.82 -2.07
CA GLY A 73 -20.68 37.79 -3.04
C GLY A 73 -19.80 37.25 -4.17
N SER A 74 -20.39 37.21 -5.37
CA SER A 74 -19.80 37.14 -6.72
C SER A 74 -18.35 37.60 -6.92
N SER A 75 -17.63 36.91 -7.82
CA SER A 75 -17.24 37.45 -9.14
C SER A 75 -16.36 36.46 -9.93
N ALA A 76 -16.64 36.40 -11.23
CA ALA A 76 -15.97 35.60 -12.25
C ALA A 76 -14.57 36.12 -12.66
N ALA A 77 -13.81 35.24 -13.31
CA ALA A 77 -12.73 35.44 -14.33
C ALA A 77 -11.54 34.54 -13.99
N SER A 78 -10.85 33.84 -14.90
CA SER A 78 -10.97 33.58 -16.32
C SER A 78 -9.89 32.53 -16.62
N SER A 79 -10.15 31.68 -17.59
CA SER A 79 -9.24 30.67 -18.14
C SER A 79 -7.96 31.26 -18.72
N ASP A 80 -6.81 30.63 -18.41
CA ASP A 80 -5.59 30.70 -19.21
C ASP A 80 -5.00 29.28 -19.37
N PRO A 81 -4.89 28.73 -20.61
CA PRO A 81 -4.30 27.42 -20.85
C PRO A 81 -2.80 27.55 -21.07
N GLY A 82 -2.05 27.75 -19.99
CA GLY A 82 -0.59 27.82 -20.01
C GLY A 82 0.00 26.91 -18.94
N MET A 83 0.60 25.80 -19.38
CA MET A 83 1.56 24.97 -18.62
C MET A 83 1.14 24.63 -17.18
N ARG A 84 0.38 23.53 -17.00
CA ARG A 84 0.33 22.85 -15.70
C ARG A 84 1.72 22.27 -15.42
N VAL A 85 2.58 23.06 -14.80
CA VAL A 85 3.64 22.54 -13.94
C VAL A 85 2.89 21.68 -12.93
N ARG A 86 2.91 20.36 -13.10
CA ARG A 86 2.55 19.46 -12.00
C ARG A 86 3.46 19.91 -10.87
N GLU A 87 2.89 20.42 -9.79
CA GLU A 87 3.61 20.58 -8.55
C GLU A 87 4.12 19.18 -8.20
N SER A 88 5.34 18.89 -8.64
CA SER A 88 6.06 17.68 -8.33
C SER A 88 6.26 17.74 -6.84
N SER A 89 5.38 17.09 -6.10
CA SER A 89 5.50 16.91 -4.68
C SER A 89 6.92 16.40 -4.44
N VAL A 90 7.73 17.20 -3.74
CA VAL A 90 9.13 16.88 -3.39
C VAL A 90 9.20 15.58 -2.56
N HIS A 91 8.06 15.19 -1.99
CA HIS A 91 7.81 13.95 -1.28
C HIS A 91 7.07 13.02 -2.24
N GLY A 92 7.64 11.86 -2.55
CA GLY A 92 7.06 10.91 -3.52
C GLY A 92 5.63 10.50 -3.18
N ASP A 93 4.91 9.98 -4.17
CA ASP A 93 3.52 9.55 -4.00
C ASP A 93 3.40 8.49 -2.88
N ILE A 94 2.42 8.62 -1.98
CA ILE A 94 2.11 7.59 -0.96
C ILE A 94 1.32 6.45 -1.61
N ASP A 95 1.99 5.74 -2.51
CA ASP A 95 1.35 4.74 -3.37
C ASP A 95 2.06 3.38 -3.40
N LEU A 96 3.18 3.23 -2.68
CA LEU A 96 3.92 1.99 -2.64
C LEU A 96 3.25 1.00 -1.68
N PRO A 97 2.75 -0.16 -2.16
CA PRO A 97 2.10 -1.12 -1.30
C PRO A 97 3.12 -1.80 -0.38
N VAL A 98 2.76 -1.96 0.89
CA VAL A 98 3.49 -2.78 1.85
C VAL A 98 2.81 -4.14 1.96
N PHE A 99 3.58 -5.21 1.77
CA PHE A 99 3.08 -6.57 1.86
C PHE A 99 3.59 -7.30 3.09
N GLY A 100 2.72 -8.19 3.55
CA GLY A 100 3.02 -9.26 4.47
C GLY A 100 2.95 -8.91 5.94
N THR A 101 2.65 -9.95 6.73
CA THR A 101 2.57 -9.90 8.18
C THR A 101 3.57 -10.87 8.76
N ALA A 102 4.28 -10.49 9.82
CA ALA A 102 5.11 -11.41 10.58
C ALA A 102 4.22 -12.52 11.17
N ARG A 103 4.59 -13.80 11.01
CA ARG A 103 4.03 -14.83 11.89
C ARG A 103 4.61 -14.61 13.28
N GLY A 104 3.75 -14.48 14.29
CA GLY A 104 4.17 -14.16 15.67
C GLY A 104 5.41 -14.95 16.11
N GLY A 105 6.53 -14.25 16.28
CA GLY A 105 7.81 -14.80 16.74
C GLY A 105 8.67 -15.54 15.71
N SER A 106 8.28 -15.57 14.43
CA SER A 106 9.05 -16.20 13.35
C SER A 106 9.78 -15.15 12.50
N GLU A 107 11.00 -15.46 12.06
CA GLU A 107 11.76 -14.65 11.07
C GLU A 107 11.10 -14.60 9.68
N VAL A 108 10.00 -15.32 9.49
CA VAL A 108 9.37 -15.54 8.20
C VAL A 108 8.23 -14.55 7.97
N LEU A 109 8.27 -13.89 6.82
CA LEU A 109 7.18 -13.07 6.31
C LEU A 109 6.14 -13.98 5.64
N LEU A 110 4.85 -13.72 5.86
CA LEU A 110 3.81 -14.27 4.99
C LEU A 110 3.39 -13.23 3.98
N LEU A 111 3.56 -13.55 2.71
CA LEU A 111 3.00 -12.75 1.65
C LEU A 111 1.62 -13.34 1.33
N ASN A 112 0.58 -12.81 1.98
CA ASN A 112 -0.81 -13.27 1.82
C ASN A 112 -1.36 -12.89 0.44
N ASP A 113 -0.88 -13.50 -0.65
CA ASP A 113 -1.40 -13.38 -2.01
C ASP A 113 -1.71 -11.93 -2.48
N GLY A 114 -0.91 -10.96 -2.04
CA GLY A 114 -1.07 -9.54 -2.42
C GLY A 114 -1.98 -8.70 -1.52
N GLU A 115 -2.32 -9.18 -0.31
CA GLU A 115 -2.97 -8.34 0.70
C GLU A 115 -2.06 -7.18 1.11
N VAL A 116 -2.47 -5.96 0.75
CA VAL A 116 -1.77 -4.73 1.10
C VAL A 116 -2.09 -4.38 2.56
N VAL A 117 -1.05 -4.41 3.41
CA VAL A 117 -1.17 -4.03 4.82
C VAL A 117 -1.35 -2.52 4.94
N GLU A 118 -0.52 -1.77 4.22
CA GLU A 118 -0.57 -0.32 4.14
C GLU A 118 0.10 0.21 2.87
N ARG A 119 0.08 1.53 2.71
CA ARG A 119 0.78 2.22 1.62
C ARG A 119 1.71 3.27 2.19
N VAL A 120 2.93 3.32 1.66
CA VAL A 120 4.00 4.21 2.08
C VAL A 120 4.46 5.09 0.93
N THR A 121 5.19 6.15 1.27
CA THR A 121 5.85 7.03 0.30
C THR A 121 6.77 6.23 -0.63
N ARG A 122 6.54 6.30 -1.93
CA ARG A 122 7.42 5.72 -2.92
C ARG A 122 8.69 6.56 -3.03
N PRO A 123 9.89 6.01 -2.74
CA PRO A 123 11.13 6.73 -2.94
C PRO A 123 11.38 6.96 -4.44
N SER A 124 12.10 8.05 -4.77
CA SER A 124 12.41 8.43 -6.16
C SER A 124 13.12 7.32 -6.95
N LEU A 125 13.92 6.48 -6.29
CA LEU A 125 14.58 5.30 -6.90
C LEU A 125 13.59 4.24 -7.44
N LEU A 126 12.34 4.28 -6.98
CA LEU A 126 11.23 3.43 -7.42
C LEU A 126 10.24 4.17 -8.34
N ALA A 127 10.50 5.42 -8.71
CA ALA A 127 9.61 6.18 -9.60
C ALA A 127 9.33 5.40 -10.90
N GLY A 128 8.05 5.21 -11.23
CA GLY A 128 7.61 4.45 -12.39
C GLY A 128 7.73 2.93 -12.29
N ALA A 129 8.29 2.38 -11.20
CA ALA A 129 8.36 0.94 -10.98
C ALA A 129 7.01 0.40 -10.51
N THR A 130 6.17 0.02 -11.47
CA THR A 130 4.76 -0.39 -11.24
C THR A 130 4.59 -1.64 -10.38
N GLN A 131 5.58 -2.54 -10.39
CA GLN A 131 5.59 -3.77 -9.59
C GLN A 131 6.35 -3.61 -8.27
N ALA A 132 6.85 -2.41 -7.96
CA ALA A 132 7.57 -2.20 -6.71
C ALA A 132 6.63 -2.28 -5.50
N TYR A 133 7.18 -2.77 -4.41
CA TYR A 133 6.48 -2.90 -3.13
C TYR A 133 7.47 -2.73 -1.99
N ALA A 134 6.96 -2.70 -0.76
CA ALA A 134 7.80 -2.74 0.43
C ALA A 134 7.41 -3.91 1.34
N VAL A 135 8.33 -4.31 2.21
CA VAL A 135 8.08 -5.27 3.29
C VAL A 135 8.77 -4.79 4.56
N TYR A 136 8.24 -5.14 5.72
CA TYR A 136 8.95 -4.96 6.97
C TYR A 136 9.95 -6.10 7.18
N MET A 137 11.13 -5.76 7.67
CA MET A 137 12.09 -6.77 8.11
C MET A 137 11.60 -7.46 9.38
N THR A 138 11.67 -8.79 9.41
CA THR A 138 11.23 -9.62 10.55
C THR A 138 12.41 -10.35 11.18
N GLY A 139 12.61 -10.13 12.48
CA GLY A 139 13.74 -10.68 13.22
C GLY A 139 15.08 -10.03 12.86
N ASP A 140 16.14 -10.53 13.45
CA ASP A 140 17.49 -9.96 13.42
C ASP A 140 18.42 -10.62 12.40
N SER A 141 17.90 -11.55 11.59
CA SER A 141 18.68 -12.38 10.66
C SER A 141 19.58 -11.64 9.67
N MET A 142 19.24 -10.38 9.40
CA MET A 142 19.93 -9.51 8.45
C MET A 142 20.64 -8.34 9.11
N GLU A 143 20.75 -8.34 10.44
CA GLU A 143 21.58 -7.36 11.14
C GLU A 143 23.07 -7.56 10.82
N PRO A 144 23.87 -6.46 10.78
CA PRO A 144 23.49 -5.08 11.05
C PRO A 144 22.95 -4.32 9.83
N ARG A 145 22.76 -5.00 8.68
CA ARG A 145 22.34 -4.31 7.44
C ARG A 145 20.87 -3.88 7.49
N TYR A 146 20.00 -4.77 7.96
CA TYR A 146 18.57 -4.50 8.12
C TYR A 146 18.15 -4.84 9.53
N GLN A 147 17.56 -3.87 10.24
CA GLN A 147 17.05 -4.06 11.60
C GLN A 147 15.63 -4.58 11.60
N THR A 148 15.21 -5.20 12.71
CA THR A 148 13.81 -5.60 12.90
C THR A 148 12.88 -4.39 12.74
N LEU A 149 11.77 -4.55 12.03
CA LEU A 149 10.81 -3.50 11.65
C LEU A 149 11.33 -2.45 10.66
N GLU A 150 12.55 -2.55 10.14
CA GLU A 150 13.02 -1.67 9.07
C GLU A 150 12.20 -1.91 7.80
N LEU A 151 11.81 -0.83 7.11
CA LEU A 151 11.03 -0.90 5.88
C LEU A 151 11.95 -1.09 4.68
N LEU A 152 11.75 -2.17 3.94
CA LEU A 152 12.60 -2.58 2.82
C LEU A 152 11.89 -2.34 1.50
N TYR A 153 12.52 -1.56 0.60
CA TYR A 153 11.99 -1.26 -0.73
C TYR A 153 12.42 -2.31 -1.74
N VAL A 154 11.45 -2.92 -2.41
CA VAL A 154 11.64 -4.06 -3.32
C VAL A 154 11.25 -3.68 -4.74
N ASN A 155 12.08 -4.06 -5.72
CA ASN A 155 11.81 -3.88 -7.14
C ASN A 155 11.98 -5.21 -7.90
N PRO A 156 10.88 -5.90 -8.23
CA PRO A 156 10.91 -7.15 -9.00
C PRO A 156 11.54 -7.03 -10.39
N ALA A 157 11.43 -5.86 -11.03
CA ALA A 157 11.95 -5.64 -12.37
C ALA A 157 13.48 -5.43 -12.41
N ARG A 158 14.14 -5.30 -11.25
CA ARG A 158 15.60 -5.15 -11.20
C ARG A 158 16.29 -6.53 -11.20
N PRO A 159 17.33 -6.73 -12.03
CA PRO A 159 18.05 -7.99 -12.05
C PRO A 159 18.71 -8.28 -10.70
N VAL A 160 18.60 -9.55 -10.28
CA VAL A 160 19.26 -10.09 -9.10
C VAL A 160 20.65 -10.57 -9.50
N THR A 161 21.68 -9.98 -8.90
CA THR A 161 23.08 -10.37 -9.08
C THR A 161 23.64 -10.92 -7.77
N SER A 162 24.73 -11.69 -7.83
CA SER A 162 25.47 -12.11 -6.62
C SER A 162 25.76 -10.90 -5.72
N GLY A 163 25.55 -11.07 -4.41
CA GLY A 163 25.63 -10.02 -3.40
C GLY A 163 24.39 -9.13 -3.25
N SER A 164 23.36 -9.27 -4.11
CA SER A 164 22.11 -8.52 -3.96
C SER A 164 21.36 -8.95 -2.70
N TYR A 165 20.78 -8.00 -1.98
CA TYR A 165 19.77 -8.31 -0.98
C TYR A 165 18.43 -8.58 -1.66
N VAL A 166 17.74 -9.64 -1.23
CA VAL A 166 16.55 -10.14 -1.91
C VAL A 166 15.47 -10.55 -0.92
N VAL A 167 14.22 -10.43 -1.37
CA VAL A 167 13.08 -11.14 -0.82
C VAL A 167 12.89 -12.40 -1.66
N VAL A 168 13.02 -13.56 -1.02
CA VAL A 168 12.78 -14.87 -1.63
C VAL A 168 11.40 -15.34 -1.22
N GLN A 169 10.50 -15.54 -2.18
CA GLN A 169 9.18 -16.10 -1.96
C GLN A 169 9.24 -17.61 -2.16
N LYS A 170 8.63 -18.34 -1.25
CA LYS A 170 8.53 -19.80 -1.26
C LYS A 170 7.15 -20.25 -1.74
N ALA A 171 7.07 -21.48 -2.24
CA ALA A 171 5.83 -22.10 -2.73
C ALA A 171 4.73 -22.26 -1.64
N ASN A 172 5.11 -22.25 -0.37
CA ASN A 172 4.20 -22.32 0.77
C ASN A 172 3.65 -20.94 1.22
N GLY A 173 3.94 -19.85 0.47
CA GLY A 173 3.51 -18.48 0.79
C GLY A 173 4.42 -17.73 1.77
N GLU A 174 5.48 -18.38 2.25
CA GLU A 174 6.49 -17.77 3.10
C GLU A 174 7.48 -16.94 2.29
N ALA A 175 8.04 -15.90 2.91
CA ALA A 175 9.09 -15.09 2.33
C ALA A 175 10.23 -14.86 3.31
N LEU A 176 11.45 -14.82 2.76
CA LEU A 176 12.69 -14.66 3.49
C LEU A 176 13.47 -13.48 2.93
N VAL A 177 14.05 -12.67 3.81
CA VAL A 177 15.01 -11.62 3.43
C VAL A 177 16.41 -12.17 3.61
N ARG A 178 17.20 -12.29 2.53
CA ARG A 178 18.57 -12.82 2.57
C ARG A 178 19.48 -12.10 1.56
N ARG A 179 20.79 -12.34 1.64
CA ARG A 179 21.74 -11.96 0.58
C ARG A 179 21.83 -13.09 -0.45
N PHE A 180 21.59 -12.79 -1.71
CA PHE A 180 21.71 -13.76 -2.80
C PHE A 180 23.17 -14.01 -3.14
N THR A 181 23.58 -15.28 -3.16
CA THR A 181 24.96 -15.65 -3.50
C THR A 181 25.05 -16.20 -4.92
N ARG A 182 24.32 -17.29 -5.19
CA ARG A 182 24.30 -17.96 -6.49
C ARG A 182 23.02 -18.77 -6.67
N ARG A 183 22.74 -19.16 -7.90
CA ARG A 183 21.71 -20.14 -8.26
C ARG A 183 22.30 -21.11 -9.27
N ASP A 184 22.09 -22.39 -9.01
CA ASP A 184 22.39 -23.49 -9.94
C ASP A 184 21.16 -24.41 -10.07
N ASP A 185 21.30 -25.52 -10.78
CA ASP A 185 20.19 -26.46 -11.04
C ASP A 185 19.71 -27.20 -9.78
N ARG A 186 20.52 -27.22 -8.71
CA ARG A 186 20.20 -27.93 -7.47
C ARG A 186 19.74 -27.00 -6.36
N PHE A 187 20.30 -25.79 -6.29
CA PHE A 187 20.04 -24.88 -5.18
C PHE A 187 20.03 -23.40 -5.58
N VAL A 188 19.12 -22.66 -4.94
CA VAL A 188 19.25 -21.22 -4.72
C VAL A 188 20.01 -21.04 -3.40
N VAL A 189 21.20 -20.45 -3.48
CA VAL A 189 22.10 -20.25 -2.34
C VAL A 189 22.02 -18.82 -1.86
N LEU A 190 21.69 -18.70 -0.58
CA LEU A 190 21.45 -17.46 0.12
C LEU A 190 22.38 -17.38 1.34
N GLU A 191 22.60 -16.18 1.84
CA GLU A 191 23.36 -15.93 3.05
C GLU A 191 22.52 -15.10 4.03
N GLN A 192 22.53 -15.57 5.27
CA GLN A 192 22.07 -14.86 6.45
C GLN A 192 23.25 -14.14 7.09
N LEU A 193 23.04 -12.93 7.61
CA LEU A 193 24.13 -12.13 8.20
C LEU A 193 24.30 -12.36 9.70
N ASN A 194 23.21 -12.72 10.40
CA ASN A 194 23.21 -12.89 11.85
C ASN A 194 22.31 -14.07 12.31
N PRO A 195 22.84 -15.10 13.00
CA PRO A 195 24.23 -15.50 12.88
C PRO A 195 24.57 -15.77 11.41
N ARG A 196 25.85 -15.62 11.04
CA ARG A 196 26.27 -15.91 9.68
C ARG A 196 26.03 -17.37 9.32
N ALA A 197 25.24 -17.59 8.28
CA ALA A 197 24.92 -18.92 7.79
C ALA A 197 24.67 -18.90 6.29
N GLU A 198 25.04 -19.99 5.61
CA GLU A 198 24.62 -20.27 4.24
C GLU A 198 23.31 -21.06 4.28
N ILE A 199 22.34 -20.64 3.48
CA ILE A 199 21.03 -21.29 3.35
C ILE A 199 20.90 -21.76 1.90
N GLN A 200 20.57 -23.03 1.73
CA GLN A 200 20.36 -23.65 0.42
C GLN A 200 18.89 -24.05 0.31
N ILE A 201 18.20 -23.52 -0.70
CA ILE A 201 16.79 -23.81 -0.96
C ILE A 201 16.69 -24.49 -2.33
N PRO A 202 15.99 -25.64 -2.46
CA PRO A 202 15.72 -26.26 -3.75
C PRO A 202 14.98 -25.29 -4.69
N PRO A 203 15.35 -25.17 -5.98
CA PRO A 203 14.73 -24.24 -6.92
C PRO A 203 13.20 -24.39 -7.04
N GLU A 204 12.69 -25.60 -6.85
CA GLU A 204 11.25 -25.93 -6.87
C GLU A 204 10.48 -25.35 -5.68
N GLU A 205 11.15 -25.07 -4.55
CA GLU A 205 10.54 -24.40 -3.41
C GLU A 205 10.47 -22.88 -3.60
N VAL A 206 11.20 -22.32 -4.56
CA VAL A 206 11.30 -20.87 -4.78
C VAL A 206 10.36 -20.43 -5.90
N THR A 207 9.36 -19.62 -5.56
CA THR A 207 8.41 -19.05 -6.54
C THR A 207 8.93 -17.75 -7.15
N ALA A 208 9.60 -16.91 -6.37
CA ALA A 208 10.14 -15.65 -6.85
C ALA A 208 11.35 -15.18 -6.04
N ILE A 209 12.23 -14.40 -6.68
CA ILE A 209 13.35 -13.71 -6.03
C ILE A 209 13.31 -12.25 -6.48
N HIS A 210 13.00 -11.34 -5.56
CA HIS A 210 12.89 -9.92 -5.87
C HIS A 210 13.98 -9.12 -5.15
N ARG A 211 14.56 -8.14 -5.85
CA ARG A 211 15.68 -7.37 -5.34
C ARG A 211 15.24 -6.25 -4.41
N ILE A 212 15.91 -6.14 -3.26
CA ILE A 212 15.81 -4.99 -2.36
C ILE A 212 16.76 -3.90 -2.89
N VAL A 213 16.23 -2.69 -3.03
CA VAL A 213 16.92 -1.55 -3.65
C VAL A 213 17.14 -0.38 -2.71
N GLY A 214 16.53 -0.41 -1.53
CA GLY A 214 16.70 0.60 -0.49
C GLY A 214 15.99 0.17 0.79
N SER A 215 16.18 0.95 1.85
CA SER A 215 15.48 0.77 3.11
C SER A 215 15.35 2.10 3.85
N VAL A 216 14.44 2.15 4.82
CA VAL A 216 14.31 3.27 5.76
C VAL A 216 13.91 2.72 7.12
N GLU A 217 14.46 3.31 8.18
CA GLU A 217 14.05 3.02 9.55
C GLU A 217 12.59 3.44 9.74
N HIS A 218 11.77 2.58 10.31
CA HIS A 218 10.39 2.91 10.61
C HIS A 218 10.37 3.84 11.83
N ALA A 219 9.83 5.05 11.66
CA ALA A 219 9.71 6.06 12.71
C ALA A 219 8.68 5.69 13.78
#